data_AF-A0A956WJ01-F1
#
_entry.id   AF-A0A956WJ01-F1
#
_cell.length_a   1.000
_cell.length_b   1.000
_cell.length_c   1.000
_cell.angle_alpha   90.00
_cell.angle_beta   90.00
_cell.angle_gamma   90.00
#
_symmetry.space_group_name_H-M   'P 1'
#
loop_
_entity.id
_entity.type
_entity.pdbx_description
1 polymer ?
#
loop_
_entity_poly.entity_id
_entity_poly.type
_entity_poly.pdbx_seq_one_letter_code
_entity_poly.pdbx_strand_id
1 'polypeptide(L)'
;HAHIGEADFRFHEALVAVAENRTLLRTWRGIASHYWEIYLPRIQALERDIDHWGRNHRLIVDAMAEGRFDLATMYLQFNILNSAEQLRALLPGEPDAARHMQERSIGDISPPNKPALPANQNRGQQG
;
A
#
# COMPACT_ATOMS: atom_id res chain seq x y z
N HIS A 1 -9.46 1.14 24.28
CA HIS A 1 -9.14 0.56 22.96
C HIS A 1 -10.32 0.53 21.99
N ALA A 2 -11.59 0.56 22.42
CA ALA A 2 -12.77 0.48 21.55
C ALA A 2 -13.06 1.68 20.60
N HIS A 3 -12.15 2.67 20.50
CA HIS A 3 -12.42 3.94 19.80
C HIS A 3 -11.56 4.19 18.56
N ILE A 4 -10.53 3.38 18.31
CA ILE A 4 -9.56 3.67 17.23
C ILE A 4 -10.18 3.42 15.86
N GLY A 5 -10.78 2.26 15.63
CA GLY A 5 -11.51 2.02 14.38
C GLY A 5 -12.71 2.97 14.15
N GLU A 6 -13.38 3.48 15.18
CA GLU A 6 -14.38 4.56 14.94
C GLU A 6 -13.69 5.85 14.48
N ALA A 7 -12.53 6.21 15.07
CA ALA A 7 -11.77 7.37 14.66
C ALA A 7 -11.23 7.24 13.23
N ASP A 8 -10.77 6.05 12.82
CA ASP A 8 -10.31 5.75 11.46
C ASP A 8 -11.45 5.89 10.43
N PHE A 9 -12.62 5.33 10.75
CA PHE A 9 -13.83 5.53 9.95
C PHE A 9 -14.15 7.00 9.74
N ARG A 10 -14.20 7.77 10.84
CA ARG A 10 -14.53 9.20 10.79
C ARG A 10 -13.48 10.02 10.05
N PHE A 11 -12.21 9.65 10.16
CA PHE A 11 -11.14 10.27 9.40
C PHE A 11 -11.36 10.10 7.89
N HIS A 12 -11.61 8.87 7.44
CA HIS A 12 -11.87 8.59 6.03
C HIS A 12 -13.18 9.24 5.53
N GLU A 13 -14.22 9.28 6.36
CA GLU A 13 -15.46 10.01 6.06
C GLU A 13 -15.18 11.50 5.82
N ALA A 14 -14.38 12.12 6.69
CA ALA A 14 -14.03 13.53 6.61
C ALA A 14 -13.21 13.85 5.34
N LEU A 15 -12.23 13.01 5.00
CA LEU A 15 -11.45 13.16 3.76
C LEU A 15 -12.35 13.16 2.52
N VAL A 16 -13.33 12.25 2.48
CA VAL A 16 -14.29 12.18 1.36
C VAL A 16 -15.22 13.39 1.36
N ALA A 17 -15.65 13.87 2.54
CA ALA A 17 -16.52 15.03 2.66
C ALA A 17 -15.85 16.32 2.18
N VAL A 18 -14.53 16.47 2.39
CA VAL A 18 -13.75 17.64 1.92
C VAL A 18 -13.75 17.78 0.40
N ALA A 19 -13.94 16.69 -0.35
CA ALA A 19 -14.06 16.75 -1.81
C ALA A 19 -15.36 17.40 -2.30
N GLU A 20 -16.29 17.75 -1.41
CA GLU A 20 -17.62 18.34 -1.68
C GLU A 20 -18.48 17.55 -2.70
N ASN A 21 -18.11 16.29 -2.94
CA ASN A 21 -18.79 15.40 -3.87
C ASN A 21 -19.81 14.53 -3.13
N ARG A 22 -21.09 14.96 -3.16
CA ARG A 22 -22.19 14.29 -2.45
C ARG A 22 -22.38 12.83 -2.88
N THR A 23 -22.15 12.53 -4.16
CA THR A 23 -22.26 11.16 -4.68
C THR A 23 -21.15 10.29 -4.10
N LEU A 24 -19.90 10.78 -4.12
CA LEU A 24 -18.76 10.08 -3.53
C LEU A 24 -18.98 9.82 -2.04
N LEU A 25 -19.44 10.81 -1.28
CA LEU A 25 -19.73 10.65 0.15
C LEU A 25 -20.83 9.63 0.42
N ARG A 26 -21.92 9.63 -0.36
CA ARG A 26 -22.98 8.61 -0.25
C ARG A 26 -22.47 7.22 -0.55
N THR A 27 -21.69 7.07 -1.63
CA THR A 27 -21.09 5.79 -2.02
C THR A 27 -20.14 5.28 -0.94
N TRP A 28 -19.26 6.14 -0.43
CA TRP A 28 -18.35 5.80 0.66
C TRP A 28 -19.12 5.33 1.90
N ARG A 29 -20.14 6.06 2.35
CA ARG A 29 -20.96 5.64 3.51
C ARG A 29 -21.62 4.29 3.30
N GLY A 30 -22.19 4.05 2.11
CA GLY A 30 -22.85 2.78 1.80
C GLY A 30 -21.89 1.59 1.84
N ILE A 31 -20.71 1.74 1.23
CA ILE A 31 -19.68 0.70 1.20
C ILE A 31 -19.06 0.53 2.59
N ALA A 32 -18.65 1.63 3.21
CA ALA A 32 -17.97 1.62 4.49
C ALA A 32 -18.85 0.98 5.55
N SER A 33 -20.13 1.34 5.72
CA SER A 33 -21.00 0.70 6.72
C SER A 33 -21.06 -0.82 6.59
N HIS A 34 -21.08 -1.37 5.37
CA HIS A 34 -21.11 -2.82 5.16
C HIS A 34 -19.79 -3.50 5.51
N TYR A 35 -18.66 -2.91 5.10
CA TYR A 35 -17.34 -3.47 5.35
C TYR A 35 -16.84 -3.21 6.78
N TRP A 36 -17.28 -2.11 7.41
CA TRP A 36 -16.83 -1.70 8.73
C TRP A 36 -17.30 -2.66 9.80
N GLU A 37 -18.53 -3.18 9.73
CA GLU A 37 -19.02 -4.21 10.66
C GLU A 37 -18.15 -5.47 10.64
N ILE A 38 -17.55 -5.80 9.50
CA ILE A 38 -16.71 -6.99 9.31
C ILE A 38 -15.26 -6.73 9.76
N TYR A 39 -14.74 -5.53 9.46
CA TYR A 39 -13.33 -5.22 9.68
C TYR A 39 -13.03 -4.57 11.03
N LEU A 40 -13.97 -3.82 11.61
CA LEU A 40 -13.77 -3.10 12.86
C LEU A 40 -13.30 -4.00 14.02
N PRO A 41 -13.89 -5.20 14.26
CA PRO A 41 -13.40 -6.08 15.32
C PRO A 41 -11.97 -6.57 15.10
N ARG A 42 -11.54 -6.70 13.84
CA ARG A 42 -10.20 -7.16 13.47
C ARG A 42 -9.17 -6.04 13.59
N ILE A 43 -9.51 -4.86 13.08
CA ILE A 43 -8.69 -3.64 13.20
C ILE A 43 -8.45 -3.34 14.70
N GLN A 44 -9.51 -3.36 15.51
CA GLN A 44 -9.39 -3.17 16.97
C GLN A 44 -8.54 -4.24 17.67
N ALA A 45 -8.50 -5.47 17.14
CA ALA A 45 -7.66 -6.54 17.69
C ALA A 45 -6.16 -6.37 17.35
N LEU A 46 -5.85 -5.68 16.25
CA LEU A 46 -4.49 -5.37 15.81
C LEU A 46 -3.94 -4.09 16.41
N GLU A 47 -4.82 -3.13 16.67
CA GLU A 47 -4.47 -1.79 17.10
C GLU A 47 -4.05 -1.75 18.56
N ARG A 48 -2.78 -2.08 18.79
CA ARG A 48 -2.08 -1.87 20.06
C ARG A 48 -1.26 -0.56 20.08
N ASP A 49 -0.97 0.01 18.91
CA ASP A 49 -0.11 1.19 18.75
C ASP A 49 -0.79 2.26 17.88
N ILE A 50 -1.46 3.22 18.53
CA ILE A 50 -2.10 4.38 17.91
C ILE A 50 -1.10 5.23 17.12
N ASP A 51 0.16 5.31 17.55
CA ASP A 51 1.15 6.17 16.90
C ASP A 51 1.63 5.58 15.58
N HIS A 52 1.61 4.25 15.44
CA HIS A 52 1.87 3.60 14.17
C HIS A 52 0.76 3.87 13.15
N TRP A 53 -0.51 3.74 13.55
CA TRP A 53 -1.66 3.92 12.66
C TRP A 53 -1.93 5.40 12.31
N GLY A 54 -1.82 6.29 13.30
CA GLY A 54 -2.03 7.73 13.10
C GLY A 54 -0.93 8.42 12.29
N ARG A 55 0.23 7.78 12.07
CA ARG A 55 1.35 8.37 11.31
C ARG A 55 0.96 8.71 9.87
N ASN A 56 0.32 7.77 9.16
CA ASN A 56 -0.09 8.01 7.78
C ASN A 56 -1.18 9.08 7.69
N HIS A 57 -2.12 9.11 8.64
CA HIS A 57 -3.17 10.12 8.69
C HIS A 57 -2.59 11.53 8.85
N ARG A 58 -1.58 11.70 9.72
CA ARG A 58 -0.87 12.98 9.86
C ARG A 58 -0.22 13.40 8.55
N LEU A 59 0.49 12.50 7.87
CA LEU A 59 1.12 12.80 6.58
C LEU A 59 0.11 13.25 5.51
N ILE A 60 -1.08 12.63 5.47
CA ILE A 60 -2.16 13.04 4.56
C ILE A 60 -2.63 14.46 4.89
N VAL A 61 -2.94 14.74 6.17
CA VAL A 61 -3.45 16.04 6.61
C VAL A 61 -2.41 17.14 6.41
N ASP A 62 -1.15 16.90 6.75
CA ASP A 62 -0.05 17.85 6.58
C ASP A 62 0.12 18.19 5.09
N ALA A 63 0.12 17.20 4.20
CA ALA A 63 0.18 17.42 2.77
C ALA A 63 -1.02 18.22 2.24
N MET A 64 -2.24 17.95 2.74
CA MET A 64 -3.42 18.73 2.39
C MET A 64 -3.31 20.18 2.88
N ALA A 65 -2.81 20.40 4.10
CA ALA A 65 -2.63 21.73 4.69
C ALA A 65 -1.59 22.56 3.91
N GLU A 66 -0.57 21.91 3.36
CA GLU A 66 0.44 22.52 2.48
C GLU A 66 -0.05 22.70 1.02
N GLY A 67 -1.26 22.26 0.66
CA GLY A 67 -1.75 22.28 -0.72
C GLY A 67 -1.07 21.28 -1.65
N ARG A 68 -0.31 20.32 -1.10
CA ARG A 68 0.42 19.23 -1.78
C ARG A 68 -0.51 18.04 -2.06
N PHE A 69 -1.52 18.24 -2.90
CA PHE A 69 -2.55 17.21 -3.15
C PHE A 69 -2.01 15.94 -3.84
N ASP A 70 -0.91 16.06 -4.57
CA ASP A 70 -0.15 14.94 -5.14
C ASP A 70 0.39 14.03 -4.03
N LEU A 71 1.03 14.61 -3.02
CA LEU A 71 1.51 13.86 -1.85
C LEU A 71 0.36 13.30 -1.02
N ALA A 72 -0.68 14.09 -0.78
CA ALA A 72 -1.85 13.62 -0.03
C ALA A 72 -2.46 12.39 -0.69
N THR A 73 -2.53 12.37 -2.03
CA THR A 73 -2.98 11.21 -2.81
C THR A 73 -2.05 10.01 -2.63
N MET A 74 -0.74 10.21 -2.75
CA MET A 74 0.25 9.14 -2.57
C MET A 74 0.18 8.54 -1.16
N TYR A 75 0.10 9.37 -0.11
CA TYR A 75 0.00 8.90 1.27
C TYR A 75 -1.32 8.17 1.54
N LEU A 76 -2.44 8.64 0.98
CA LEU A 76 -3.72 7.94 1.08
C LEU A 76 -3.67 6.57 0.41
N GLN A 77 -3.10 6.48 -0.79
CA GLN A 77 -2.92 5.20 -1.49
C GLN A 77 -2.03 4.23 -0.71
N PHE A 78 -0.91 4.72 -0.16
CA PHE A 78 -0.04 3.94 0.70
C PHE A 78 -0.77 3.43 1.94
N ASN A 79 -1.59 4.28 2.59
CA ASN A 79 -2.37 3.90 3.76
C ASN A 79 -3.34 2.74 3.46
N ILE A 80 -4.02 2.81 2.32
CA ILE A 80 -4.97 1.77 1.88
C ILE A 80 -4.25 0.45 1.59
N LEU A 81 -3.14 0.50 0.85
CA LEU A 81 -2.39 -0.70 0.48
C LEU A 81 -1.76 -1.39 1.69
N ASN A 82 -1.14 -0.63 2.59
CA ASN A 82 -0.56 -1.15 3.82
C ASN A 82 -1.63 -1.80 4.73
N SER A 83 -2.80 -1.17 4.85
CA SER A 83 -3.92 -1.72 5.63
C SER A 83 -4.47 -3.01 5.02
N ALA A 84 -4.56 -3.09 3.69
CA ALA A 84 -5.02 -4.29 2.99
C ALA A 84 -4.03 -5.47 3.14
N GLU A 85 -2.73 -5.21 3.11
CA GLU A 85 -1.70 -6.22 3.32
C GLU A 85 -1.75 -6.80 4.74
N GLN A 86 -1.84 -5.92 5.76
CA GLN A 86 -1.98 -6.32 7.15
C GLN A 86 -3.25 -7.14 7.38
N LEU A 87 -4.37 -6.75 6.77
CA LEU A 87 -5.63 -7.49 6.85
C LEU A 87 -5.52 -8.87 6.17
N ARG A 88 -4.86 -8.96 5.01
CA ARG A 88 -4.65 -10.23 4.30
C ARG A 88 -3.82 -11.22 5.12
N ALA A 89 -2.81 -10.74 5.84
CA ALA A 89 -1.97 -11.56 6.72
C ALA A 89 -2.76 -12.23 7.87
N LEU A 90 -4.00 -11.78 8.13
CA LEU A 90 -4.85 -12.24 9.23
C LEU A 90 -6.01 -13.14 8.80
N LEU A 91 -6.23 -13.28 7.50
CA LEU A 91 -7.21 -14.23 6.98
C LEU A 91 -6.61 -15.64 7.07
N PRO A 92 -7.28 -16.60 7.74
CA PRO A 92 -6.78 -17.97 7.79
C PRO A 92 -6.86 -18.59 6.38
N GLY A 93 -5.69 -18.77 5.76
CA GLY A 93 -5.51 -19.53 4.52
C GLY A 93 -5.73 -18.72 3.24
N GLU A 94 -4.64 -18.22 2.68
CA GLU A 94 -4.32 -18.31 1.25
C GLU A 94 -2.78 -18.29 1.18
N PRO A 95 -2.11 -19.46 1.07
CA PRO A 95 -0.67 -19.47 0.86
C PRO A 95 -0.40 -18.85 -0.51
N ASP A 96 0.32 -17.72 -0.51
CA ASP A 96 1.19 -17.32 -1.61
C ASP A 96 0.60 -17.18 -3.03
N ALA A 97 -0.66 -16.75 -3.18
CA ALA A 97 -1.16 -16.37 -4.51
C ALA A 97 -0.37 -15.19 -5.14
N ALA A 98 0.41 -14.44 -4.34
CA ALA A 98 1.34 -13.43 -4.84
C ALA A 98 2.65 -14.01 -5.41
N ARG A 99 3.15 -15.15 -4.90
CA ARG A 99 4.34 -15.82 -5.47
C ARG A 99 4.08 -16.45 -6.83
N HIS A 100 2.86 -16.94 -7.09
CA HIS A 100 2.55 -17.57 -8.38
C HIS A 100 2.39 -16.61 -9.57
N MET A 101 2.21 -15.31 -9.36
CA MET A 101 2.23 -14.32 -10.46
C MET A 101 3.65 -13.87 -10.81
N GLN A 102 4.60 -13.91 -9.87
CA GLN A 102 5.99 -13.55 -10.12
C GLN A 102 6.76 -14.68 -10.82
N GLU A 103 6.42 -15.95 -10.56
CA GLU A 103 7.04 -17.10 -11.24
C GLU A 103 6.50 -17.33 -12.67
N ARG A 104 5.26 -16.88 -12.98
CA ARG A 104 4.71 -16.99 -14.34
C ARG A 104 5.17 -15.90 -15.31
N SER A 105 5.88 -14.88 -14.83
CA SER A 105 6.45 -13.81 -15.69
C SER A 105 7.96 -13.94 -15.89
N ILE A 106 8.64 -14.89 -15.23
CA ILE A 106 10.08 -15.15 -15.39
C ILE A 106 10.28 -16.56 -15.93
N GLY A 107 9.59 -16.87 -17.02
CA GLY A 107 9.63 -18.17 -17.65
C GLY A 107 9.57 -18.10 -19.16
N ASP A 108 10.18 -17.09 -19.80
CA ASP A 108 10.53 -17.16 -21.23
C ASP A 108 11.40 -16.00 -21.76
N ILE A 109 12.43 -15.58 -21.01
CA ILE A 109 13.47 -14.72 -21.58
C ILE A 109 14.79 -15.43 -21.44
N SER A 110 15.09 -16.27 -22.42
CA SER A 110 16.47 -16.67 -22.69
C SER A 110 17.30 -15.40 -22.89
N PRO A 111 18.40 -15.18 -22.13
CA PRO A 111 19.30 -14.08 -22.41
C PRO A 111 19.92 -14.29 -23.81
N PRO A 112 20.01 -13.25 -24.66
CA PRO A 112 20.76 -13.38 -25.90
C PRO A 112 22.22 -13.68 -25.55
N ASN A 113 22.78 -14.68 -26.23
CA ASN A 113 24.20 -15.06 -26.20
C ASN A 113 25.09 -13.81 -26.14
N LYS A 114 25.88 -13.67 -25.08
CA LYS A 114 27.00 -12.73 -25.08
C LYS A 114 27.99 -13.16 -26.16
N PRO A 115 28.37 -12.31 -27.12
CA PRO A 115 29.55 -12.59 -27.93
C PRO A 115 30.78 -12.57 -27.01
N ALA A 116 31.58 -13.63 -27.08
CA ALA A 116 32.86 -13.71 -26.41
C ALA A 116 33.78 -12.58 -26.91
N LEU A 117 34.24 -11.72 -26.01
CA LEU A 117 35.33 -10.79 -26.29
C LEU A 117 36.63 -11.60 -26.47
N PRO A 118 37.42 -11.36 -27.52
CA PRO A 118 38.71 -12.03 -27.68
C PRO A 118 39.69 -11.55 -26.61
N ALA A 119 40.43 -12.49 -26.05
CA ALA A 119 41.54 -12.23 -25.15
C ALA A 119 42.62 -11.41 -25.88
N ASN A 120 42.83 -10.17 -25.44
CA ASN A 120 43.90 -9.33 -25.96
C ASN A 120 45.24 -9.84 -25.40
N GLN A 121 45.95 -10.64 -26.20
CA GLN A 121 47.36 -10.95 -25.99
C GLN A 121 48.18 -9.70 -26.30
N ASN A 122 48.61 -8.98 -25.27
CA ASN A 122 49.71 -8.03 -25.40
C ASN A 122 50.98 -8.70 -24.87
N ARG A 123 51.81 -9.19 -25.80
CA ARG A 123 53.20 -9.59 -25.54
C ARG A 123 54.12 -8.44 -25.96
N GLY A 124 55.09 -8.13 -25.08
CA GLY A 124 56.31 -7.37 -25.37
C GLY A 124 56.28 -5.94 -24.84
N GLN A 125 57.31 -5.38 -24.21
CA GLN A 125 58.72 -5.74 -24.04
C GLN A 125 59.27 -4.95 -22.84
N GLN A 126 60.12 -5.58 -22.02
CA GLN A 126 61.27 -4.94 -21.41
C GLN A 126 62.41 -5.96 -21.44
N GLY A 127 63.55 -5.59 -22.04
CA GLY A 127 64.81 -6.35 -21.99
C GLY A 127 64.96 -7.42 -23.06
#